data_AF-A0A944E9S6-F1
#
_entry.id   AF-A0A944E9S6-F1
#
_cell.length_a   1.000
_cell.length_b   1.000
_cell.length_c   1.000
_cell.angle_alpha   90.00
_cell.angle_beta   90.00
_cell.angle_gamma   90.00
#
_symmetry.space_group_name_H-M   'P 1'
#
loop_
_entity.id
_entity.type
_entity.pdbx_description
1 polymer ?
#
loop_
_entity_poly.entity_id
_entity_poly.type
_entity_poly.pdbx_seq_one_letter_code
_entity_poly.pdbx_strand_id
1 'polypeptide(L)' 'MTHPKRPAATDRICPNCDGFPSVAITLGGRNRSGHLRTITAHCPACHGTGTAPLWLVTTRRPAVGRLGVTSSGREAGR' A
#
# COMPACT_ATOMS: atom_id res chain seq x y z
N MET A 1 -20.45 7.20 -38.12
CA MET A 1 -19.97 8.01 -36.99
C MET A 1 -19.15 7.09 -36.09
N THR A 2 -17.83 7.16 -36.16
CA THR A 2 -16.94 6.31 -35.37
C THR A 2 -16.58 7.06 -34.10
N HIS A 3 -17.08 6.61 -32.95
CA HIS A 3 -16.70 7.23 -31.67
C HIS A 3 -15.25 6.88 -31.35
N PRO A 4 -14.42 7.86 -30.92
CA PRO A 4 -13.09 7.54 -30.42
C PRO A 4 -13.24 6.73 -29.14
N LYS A 5 -12.91 5.44 -29.20
CA LYS A 5 -12.78 4.60 -28.01
C LYS A 5 -11.54 5.07 -27.25
N ARG A 6 -11.77 5.80 -26.16
CA ARG A 6 -10.69 6.17 -25.24
C ARG A 6 -9.99 4.88 -24.79
N PRO A 7 -8.66 4.75 -24.91
CA PRO A 7 -7.97 3.58 -24.40
C PRO A 7 -8.27 3.47 -22.91
N ALA A 8 -8.78 2.30 -22.49
CA ALA A 8 -8.94 2.02 -21.08
C ALA A 8 -7.56 2.17 -20.46
N ALA A 9 -7.43 3.05 -19.47
CA ALA A 9 -6.23 3.14 -18.66
C ALA A 9 -6.04 1.77 -18.02
N THR A 10 -5.15 0.97 -18.58
CA THR A 10 -4.70 -0.26 -17.95
C THR A 10 -3.89 0.20 -16.77
N ASP A 11 -4.54 0.19 -15.60
CA ASP A 11 -3.89 0.46 -14.34
C ASP A 11 -2.76 -0.57 -14.22
N ARG A 12 -1.53 -0.11 -14.44
CA ARG A 12 -0.37 -1.00 -14.53
C ARG A 12 0.00 -1.40 -13.11
N ILE A 13 0.36 -2.67 -12.95
CA ILE A 13 0.91 -3.19 -11.70
C ILE A 13 2.05 -2.26 -11.28
N CYS A 14 2.00 -1.81 -10.04
CA CYS A 14 3.01 -0.92 -9.50
C CYS A 14 4.38 -1.63 -9.50
N PRO A 15 5.39 -1.11 -10.23
CA PRO A 15 6.70 -1.77 -10.33
C PRO A 15 7.53 -1.68 -9.04
N ASN A 16 7.08 -0.90 -8.05
CA ASN A 16 7.76 -0.79 -6.76
C ASN A 16 7.37 -1.90 -5.78
N CYS A 17 6.23 -2.57 -6.01
CA CYS A 17 5.75 -3.64 -5.13
C CYS A 17 5.33 -4.91 -5.88
N ASP A 18 5.46 -4.94 -7.22
CA ASP A 18 5.24 -6.12 -8.06
C ASP A 18 3.89 -6.83 -7.82
N GLY A 19 2.86 -6.06 -7.48
CA GLY A 19 1.53 -6.59 -7.19
C GLY A 19 1.27 -7.00 -5.74
N PHE A 20 2.22 -6.77 -4.82
CA PHE A 20 2.07 -6.97 -3.37
C PHE A 20 2.04 -5.63 -2.61
N PRO A 21 0.93 -4.87 -2.68
CA PRO A 21 0.90 -3.52 -2.16
C PRO A 21 0.75 -3.40 -0.65
N SER A 22 0.44 -4.50 0.05
CA SER A 22 0.25 -4.54 1.49
C SER A 22 0.76 -5.84 2.08
N VAL A 23 1.48 -5.78 3.20
CA VAL A 23 1.95 -6.95 3.94
C VAL A 23 1.67 -6.81 5.43
N ALA A 24 1.32 -7.92 6.07
CA ALA A 24 1.19 -8.01 7.52
C ALA A 24 2.53 -8.40 8.13
N ILE A 25 3.02 -7.61 9.08
CA ILE A 25 4.29 -7.82 9.77
C ILE A 25 3.99 -8.02 11.26
N THR A 26 4.36 -9.18 11.78
CA THR A 26 4.34 -9.43 13.22
C THR A 26 5.58 -8.78 13.84
N LEU A 27 5.37 -7.70 14.59
CA LEU A 27 6.39 -7.12 15.44
C LEU A 27 6.62 -8.11 16.60
N GLY A 28 7.84 -8.62 16.72
CA GLY A 28 8.24 -9.45 17.83
C GLY A 28 7.87 -8.79 19.17
N GLY A 29 7.35 -9.59 20.09
CA GLY A 29 6.84 -9.11 21.37
C GLY A 29 5.32 -9.23 21.48
N ARG A 30 4.88 -9.60 22.68
CA ARG A 30 3.48 -9.59 23.05
C ARG A 30 3.13 -8.24 23.65
N ASN A 31 1.94 -7.72 23.34
CA ASN A 31 1.42 -6.55 24.03
C ASN A 31 1.12 -6.90 25.51
N ARG A 32 0.72 -5.90 26.30
CA ARG A 32 0.42 -6.10 27.73
C ARG A 32 -0.70 -7.13 27.99
N SER A 33 -1.54 -7.40 27.00
CA SER A 33 -2.59 -8.43 27.04
C SER A 33 -2.16 -9.78 26.48
N GLY A 34 -0.90 -9.97 26.09
CA GLY A 34 -0.36 -11.25 25.62
C GLY A 34 -0.52 -11.52 24.11
N HIS A 35 -1.11 -10.61 23.36
CA HIS A 35 -1.28 -10.76 21.90
C HIS A 35 -0.04 -10.32 21.14
N LEU A 36 0.26 -11.03 20.04
CA LEU A 36 1.27 -10.61 19.09
C LEU A 36 0.84 -9.30 18.43
N ARG A 37 1.79 -8.37 18.31
CA ARG A 37 1.53 -7.09 17.65
C ARG A 37 1.75 -7.26 16.16
N THR A 38 0.68 -7.15 15.38
CA THR A 38 0.76 -7.14 13.91
C THR A 38 0.52 -5.73 13.40
N ILE A 39 1.37 -5.28 12.48
CA ILE A 39 1.16 -4.04 11.72
C ILE A 39 0.95 -4.37 10.25
N THR A 40 0.27 -3.49 9.53
CA THR A 40 0.16 -3.56 8.08
C THR A 40 1.08 -2.50 7.48
N ALA A 41 2.02 -2.92 6.65
CA ALA A 41 2.84 -2.02 5.85
C ALA A 41 2.26 -1.93 4.44
N HIS A 42 2.09 -0.71 3.94
CA HIS A 42 1.63 -0.44 2.58
C HIS A 42 2.79 0.08 1.73
N CYS A 43 2.78 -0.26 0.43
CA CYS A 43 3.72 0.30 -0.53
C CYS A 43 3.52 1.83 -0.62
N PRO A 44 4.55 2.67 -0.38
CA PRO A 44 4.39 4.12 -0.36
C PRO A 44 4.17 4.73 -1.75
N ALA A 45 4.54 4.01 -2.82
CA ALA A 45 4.39 4.49 -4.19
C ALA A 45 2.94 4.37 -4.71
N CYS A 46 2.21 3.35 -4.27
CA CYS A 46 0.81 3.12 -4.66
C CYS A 46 -0.17 3.23 -3.48
N HIS A 47 0.32 3.54 -2.27
CA HIS A 47 -0.48 3.65 -1.04
C HIS A 47 -1.37 2.43 -0.76
N GLY A 48 -0.94 1.23 -1.15
CA GLY A 48 -1.72 0.00 -0.94
C GLY A 48 -2.65 -0.42 -2.08
N THR A 49 -2.76 0.34 -3.18
CA THR A 49 -3.67 0.00 -4.29
C THR A 49 -3.16 -1.12 -5.21
N GLY A 50 -1.85 -1.33 -5.28
CA GLY A 50 -1.24 -2.33 -6.18
C GLY A 50 -1.11 -1.89 -7.63
N THR A 51 -1.73 -0.76 -7.99
CA THR A 51 -1.66 -0.16 -9.31
C THR A 51 -1.09 1.24 -9.21
N ALA A 52 -0.32 1.64 -10.23
CA ALA A 52 0.21 2.98 -10.33
C ALA A 52 -0.20 3.61 -11.67
N PRO A 53 -0.68 4.87 -11.67
CA PRO A 53 -0.86 5.62 -12.90
C PRO A 53 0.45 5.69 -13.69
N LEU A 54 0.38 5.61 -15.03
CA LEU A 54 1.55 5.70 -15.90
C LEU A 54 2.41 6.96 -15.65
N TRP A 55 1.79 8.06 -15.24
CA TRP A 55 2.49 9.32 -14.95
C TRP A 55 3.21 9.33 -13.59
N LEU A 56 2.87 8.41 -12.67
CA LEU A 56 3.54 8.24 -11.38
C LEU A 56 4.86 7.44 -11.51
N VAL A 57 5.07 6.71 -12.62
CA VAL A 57 6.31 5.95 -12.88
C VAL A 57 7.53 6.87 -12.98
N THR A 58 7.34 8.15 -13.33
CA THR A 58 8.43 9.13 -13.50
C THR A 58 8.97 9.65 -12.17
N THR A 59 8.19 9.58 -11.08
CA THR A 59 8.69 9.96 -9.75
C THR A 59 9.43 8.80 -9.12
N ARG A 60 10.62 8.47 -9.61
CA ARG A 60 11.64 7.78 -8.79
C ARG A 60 12.12 8.74 -7.69
N ARG A 61 11.23 9.11 -6.77
CA ARG A 61 11.61 9.74 -5.51
C ARG A 61 11.91 8.58 -4.56
N PRO A 62 13.16 8.42 -4.06
CA PRO A 62 13.41 7.48 -2.99
C PRO A 62 12.58 7.96 -1.79
N ALA A 63 11.53 7.21 -1.46
CA ALA A 63 10.69 7.49 -0.32
C ALA A 63 11.45 7.14 0.97
N VAL A 64 12.51 7.89 1.29
CA VAL A 64 13.00 8.04 2.66
C VAL A 64 12.08 9.06 3.34
N GLY A 65 10.78 8.73 3.40
CA GLY A 65 9.77 9.50 4.11
C GLY A 65 9.27 8.63 5.25
N ARG A 66 9.54 9.04 6.49
CA ARG A 66 9.18 8.35 7.74
C ARG A 66 7.88 7.55 7.60
N LEU A 67 7.96 6.26 7.89
CA LEU A 67 6.79 5.40 8.07
C LEU A 67 5.81 6.09 9.04
N GLY A 68 4.72 6.62 8.49
CA GLY A 68 3.49 6.80 9.25
C GLY A 68 2.95 5.42 9.56
N VAL A 69 3.42 4.81 10.66
CA VAL A 69 2.84 3.58 11.20
C VAL A 69 1.45 3.93 11.71
N THR A 70 0.43 3.76 10.87
CA THR A 70 -0.95 3.78 11.36
C THR A 70 -1.17 2.44 12.05
N SER A 71 -0.98 2.43 13.37
CA SER A 71 -1.44 1.33 14.21
C SER A 71 -2.97 1.33 14.16
N SER A 72 -3.55 0.65 13.16
CA SER A 72 -4.98 0.37 13.12
C SER A 72 -5.28 -0.69 14.18
N GLY A 73 -5.30 -0.25 15.45
CA GLY A 73 -5.93 -0.98 16.53
C GLY A 73 -7.42 -0.94 16.29
N ARG A 74 -7.97 -1.95 15.62
CA ARG A 74 -9.42 -2.19 15.63
C ARG A 74 -9.79 -2.60 17.06
N GLU A 75 -10.09 -1.61 17.90
CA GLU A 75 -10.93 -1.77 19.07
C GLU A 75 -12.35 -2.05 18.57
N ALA A 76 -12.66 -3.32 18.29
CA ALA A 76 -14.05 -3.77 18.20
C ALA A 76 -14.61 -3.79 19.62
N GLY A 77 -15.09 -2.64 20.07
CA GLY A 77 -15.69 -2.44 21.39
C GLY A 77 -17.17 -2.06 21.29
N ARG A 78 -18.01 -2.98 21.80
CA ARG A 78 -19.44 -2.89 22.18
C ARG A 78 -20.50 -2.98 21.09
#